data_AF-A0A8S3BG71-F1
#
_entry.id   AF-A0A8S3BG71-F1
#
_cell.length_a   1.000
_cell.length_b   1.000
_cell.length_c   1.000
_cell.angle_alpha   90.00
_cell.angle_beta   90.00
_cell.angle_gamma   90.00
#
_symmetry.space_group_name_H-M   'P 1'
#
loop_
_entity.id
_entity.type
_entity.pdbx_description
1 polymer ?
#
loop_
_entity_poly.entity_id
_entity_poly.type
_entity_poly.pdbx_seq_one_letter_code
_entity_poly.pdbx_strand_id
1 'polypeptide(L)' 'YWKIDPSKFIPERFLHEDKHPPHCAYMPFGGGHRACAGQELALLELKVLVARLMQRVTFIDPGNEANNSG' A
#
# COMPACT_ATOMS: atom_id res chain seq x y z
N TYR A 1 7.70 -16.57 -3.30
CA TYR A 1 8.04 -15.37 -2.53
C TYR A 1 7.73 -14.12 -3.37
N TRP A 2 8.43 -13.02 -3.07
CA TRP A 2 8.52 -11.83 -3.91
C TRP A 2 9.84 -11.87 -4.67
N LYS A 3 9.83 -11.57 -5.98
CA LYS A 3 11.03 -11.71 -6.85
C LYS A 3 12.07 -10.60 -6.63
N ILE A 4 11.66 -9.43 -6.12
CA ILE A 4 12.52 -8.25 -5.96
C ILE A 4 12.20 -7.58 -4.62
N ASP A 5 13.24 -7.35 -3.81
CA ASP A 5 13.29 -6.51 -2.61
C ASP A 5 11.99 -6.50 -1.77
N PRO A 6 11.70 -7.57 -1.01
CA PRO A 6 10.47 -7.67 -0.23
C PRO A 6 10.38 -6.66 0.92
N SER A 7 11.52 -6.19 1.42
CA SER A 7 11.59 -5.20 2.51
C SER A 7 11.46 -3.76 2.04
N LYS A 8 11.48 -3.51 0.72
CA LYS A 8 11.35 -2.16 0.17
C LYS A 8 9.89 -1.84 -0.13
N PHE A 9 9.50 -0.61 0.19
CA PHE A 9 8.22 -0.05 -0.21
C PHE A 9 8.28 0.32 -1.70
N ILE A 10 7.70 -0.54 -2.55
CA ILE A 10 7.64 -0.37 -4.00
C ILE A 10 6.18 -0.53 -4.44
N PRO A 11 5.35 0.55 -4.41
CA PRO A 11 3.93 0.50 -4.76
C PRO A 11 3.66 0.02 -6.20
N GLU A 12 4.57 0.32 -7.12
CA GLU A 12 4.45 0.03 -8.55
C GLU A 12 4.36 -1.47 -8.85
N ARG A 13 4.73 -2.33 -7.88
CA ARG A 13 4.61 -3.79 -7.99
C ARG A 13 3.17 -4.26 -8.18
N PHE A 14 2.18 -3.43 -7.85
CA PHE A 14 0.75 -3.73 -7.95
C PHE A 14 0.07 -3.12 -9.19
N LEU A 15 0.80 -2.37 -10.04
CA LEU A 15 0.20 -1.63 -11.17
C LEU A 15 0.02 -2.44 -12.47
N HIS A 16 0.67 -3.59 -12.61
CA HIS A 16 0.62 -4.39 -13.84
C HIS A 16 -0.12 -5.71 -13.61
N GLU A 17 -1.03 -6.08 -14.51
CA GLU A 17 -1.80 -7.33 -14.47
C GLU A 17 -0.90 -8.57 -14.44
N ASP A 18 0.23 -8.54 -15.15
CA ASP A 18 1.22 -9.63 -15.18
C ASP A 18 2.01 -9.79 -13.87
N LYS A 19 1.87 -8.81 -12.96
CA LYS A 19 2.60 -8.73 -11.67
C LYS A 19 1.66 -8.94 -10.49
N HIS A 20 0.56 -9.65 -10.68
CA HIS A 20 -0.16 -10.18 -9.53
C HIS A 20 0.83 -10.93 -8.64
N PRO A 21 0.84 -10.64 -7.33
CA PRO A 21 1.64 -11.39 -6.41
C PRO A 21 1.35 -12.89 -6.60
N PRO A 22 2.32 -13.79 -6.42
CA PRO A 22 2.03 -15.22 -6.56
C PRO A 22 0.86 -15.64 -5.66
N HIS A 23 0.32 -16.85 -5.86
CA HIS A 23 -0.80 -17.32 -5.05
C HIS A 23 -0.44 -17.35 -3.55
N CYS A 24 -1.30 -16.77 -2.70
CA CYS A 24 -1.12 -16.62 -1.25
C CYS A 24 0.01 -15.66 -0.80
N ALA A 25 0.29 -14.63 -1.59
CA ALA A 25 1.39 -13.68 -1.34
C ALA A 25 1.17 -12.62 -0.32
N TYR A 26 -0.09 -12.25 -0.37
CA TYR A 26 -0.56 -10.94 -0.07
C TYR A 26 -1.95 -11.25 0.39
N MET A 27 -1.99 -11.71 1.64
CA MET A 27 -3.20 -12.06 2.37
C MET A 27 -3.27 -11.15 3.60
N PRO A 28 -3.26 -9.81 3.43
CA PRO A 28 -3.30 -8.88 4.56
C PRO A 28 -4.58 -9.02 5.40
N PHE A 29 -5.62 -9.63 4.82
CA PHE A 29 -6.91 -9.91 5.43
C PHE A 29 -7.16 -11.40 5.67
N GLY A 30 -6.12 -12.23 5.60
CA GLY A 30 -6.22 -13.69 5.69
C GLY A 30 -6.77 -14.34 4.41
N GLY A 31 -7.26 -15.58 4.55
CA GLY A 31 -7.80 -16.37 3.43
C GLY A 31 -8.70 -17.51 3.91
N GLY A 32 -9.51 -18.04 3.00
CA GLY A 32 -10.44 -19.14 3.29
C GLY A 32 -11.62 -18.72 4.18
N HIS A 33 -12.23 -19.70 4.87
CA HIS A 33 -13.48 -19.52 5.61
C HIS A 33 -13.39 -18.55 6.81
N ARG A 34 -12.17 -18.18 7.23
CA ARG A 34 -11.90 -17.27 8.35
C ARG A 34 -11.20 -15.99 7.89
N ALA A 35 -11.28 -15.65 6.60
CA ALA A 35 -10.83 -14.36 6.10
C ALA A 35 -11.59 -13.22 6.78
N CYS A 36 -10.98 -12.03 6.80
CA CYS A 36 -11.58 -10.85 7.40
C CYS A 36 -12.90 -10.50 6.70
N ALA A 37 -14.00 -10.56 7.44
CA ALA A 37 -15.32 -10.17 6.93
C ALA A 37 -15.40 -8.68 6.53
N GLY A 38 -14.51 -7.84 7.07
CA GLY A 38 -14.45 -6.41 6.80
C GLY A 38 -13.52 -6.00 5.66
N GLN A 39 -12.95 -6.94 4.89
CA GLN A 39 -11.95 -6.62 3.86
C GLN A 39 -12.42 -5.54 2.87
N GLU A 40 -13.63 -5.69 2.32
CA GLU A 40 -14.15 -4.75 1.33
C GLU A 40 -14.39 -3.37 1.91
N LEU A 41 -14.93 -3.30 3.14
CA LEU A 41 -15.13 -2.04 3.85
C LEU A 41 -13.80 -1.35 4.14
N ALA A 42 -12.81 -2.10 4.66
CA ALA A 42 -11.49 -1.57 4.97
C ALA A 42 -10.79 -1.01 3.72
N LEU A 43 -10.88 -1.70 2.58
CA LEU A 43 -10.32 -1.23 1.32
C LEU A 43 -11.04 0.01 0.78
N LEU A 44 -12.37 0.09 0.91
CA LEU A 44 -13.14 1.27 0.54
C LEU A 44 -12.73 2.48 1.38
N GLU A 45 -12.75 2.33 2.70
CA GLU A 45 -12.39 3.40 3.63
C GLU A 45 -10.95 3.85 3.42
N LEU A 46 -10.00 2.94 3.22
CA LEU A 46 -8.60 3.28 2.95
C LEU A 46 -8.45 4.10 1.66
N LYS A 47 -9.13 3.70 0.57
CA LYS A 47 -9.11 4.45 -0.69
C LYS A 47 -9.66 5.86 -0.52
N VAL A 48 -10.81 5.99 0.15
CA VAL A 48 -11.42 7.30 0.43
C VAL A 48 -10.48 8.13 1.29
N LEU A 49 -9.96 7.58 2.38
CA LEU A 49 -9.04 8.26 3.29
C LEU A 49 -7.82 8.79 2.55
N VAL A 50 -7.11 7.93 1.80
CA VAL A 50 -5.91 8.32 1.06
C VAL A 50 -6.24 9.39 0.03
N ALA A 51 -7.30 9.24 -0.76
CA ALA A 51 -7.72 10.26 -1.74
C ALA A 51 -8.00 11.61 -1.07
N ARG A 52 -8.66 11.60 0.10
CA ARG A 52 -9.00 12.82 0.85
C ARG A 52 -7.78 13.49 1.45
N LEU A 53 -6.84 12.72 1.98
CA LEU A 53 -5.57 13.24 2.47
C LEU A 53 -4.78 13.89 1.33
N MET A 54 -4.66 13.22 0.18
CA MET A 54 -3.96 13.77 -1.00
C MET A 54 -4.59 15.05 -1.54
N GLN A 55 -5.91 15.22 -1.43
CA GLN A 55 -6.61 16.42 -1.89
C GLN A 55 -6.54 17.61 -0.93
N ARG A 56 -6.36 17.37 0.38
CA ARG A 56 -6.61 18.39 1.42
C ARG A 56 -5.40 18.69 2.29
N VAL A 57 -4.38 17.85 2.26
CA VAL A 57 -3.21 17.95 3.12
C VAL A 57 -1.96 17.97 2.25
N THR A 58 -1.00 18.81 2.64
CA THR A 58 0.36 18.75 2.10
C THR A 58 1.20 17.90 3.03
N PHE A 59 1.82 16.85 2.49
CA PHE A 59 2.73 16.00 3.25
C PHE A 59 4.11 16.63 3.27
N ILE A 60 4.66 16.81 4.45
CA ILE A 60 6.02 17.31 4.65
C ILE A 60 6.83 16.17 5.24
N ASP A 61 7.94 15.83 4.60
CA ASP A 61 8.94 14.94 5.17
C ASP A 61 9.98 15.79 5.91
N PRO A 62 10.03 15.75 7.25
CA PRO A 62 11.01 16.51 8.01
C PRO A 62 12.46 16.08 7.72
N GLY A 63 12.67 14.90 7.14
CA GLY A 63 13.98 14.45 6.65
C GLY A 63 14.43 15.10 5.33
N ASN A 64 13.52 15.76 4.60
CA ASN A 64 13.82 16.40 3.31
C ASN A 64 14.25 17.88 3.46
N GLU A 65 13.84 18.57 4.54
CA GLU A 65 14.30 19.95 4.84
C GLU A 65 15.77 19.99 5.29
N ALA A 66 16.25 18.93 5.97
CA ALA A 66 17.65 18.79 6.38
C ALA A 66 18.62 18.57 5.20
N ASN A 67 18.13 18.12 4.04
CA ASN A 67 18.94 17.83 2.86
C ASN A 67 19.00 18.99 1.84
N ASN A 68 18.21 20.05 2.04
CA ASN A 68 18.13 21.22 1.14
C ASN A 68 18.67 22.52 1.79
N SER A 69 19.32 22.43 2.95
CA SER A 69 19.99 23.55 3.64
C SER A 69 21.48 23.66 3.32
N GLY A 70 21.91 23.10 2.18
CA GLY A 70 23.28 23.20 1.66
C GLY A 70 23.49 24.39 0.73
#